data_AF-A0A0D3A3F5-F1
#
_entry.id   AF-A0A0D3A3F5-F1
#
_cell.length_a   1.000
_cell.length_b   1.000
_cell.length_c   1.000
_cell.angle_alpha   90.00
_cell.angle_beta   90.00
_cell.angle_gamma   90.00
#
_symmetry.space_group_name_H-M   'P 1'
#
loop_
_entity.id
_entity.type
_entity.pdbx_description
1 polymer ?
#
loop_
_entity_poly.entity_id
_entity_poly.type
_entity_poly.pdbx_seq_one_letter_code
_entity_poly.pdbx_strand_id
1 'polypeptide(L)' 'MAGIVIVFDFDRTLIDGDSDNWAVTEMGLTEIFHQLRFTLPWNRLMDRMMMELPSLARCDLKIMRCKPVFLRRY' A
#
# COMPACT_ATOMS: atom_id res chain seq x y z
N MET A 1 -1.73 -35.94 16.98
CA MET A 1 -2.92 -35.17 16.56
C MET A 1 -2.42 -33.91 15.86
N ALA A 2 -2.82 -33.67 14.62
CA ALA A 2 -2.58 -32.37 13.99
C ALA A 2 -3.65 -31.40 14.53
N GLY A 3 -3.20 -30.32 15.18
CA GLY A 3 -4.11 -29.27 15.66
C GLY A 3 -4.67 -28.46 14.48
N ILE A 4 -5.88 -27.94 14.65
CA ILE A 4 -6.46 -26.99 13.69
C ILE A 4 -5.79 -25.63 13.93
N VAL A 5 -5.23 -25.05 12.87
CA VAL A 5 -4.69 -23.68 12.89
C VAL A 5 -5.62 -22.80 12.05
N ILE A 6 -6.08 -21.71 12.65
CA ILE A 6 -6.89 -20.70 11.97
C ILE A 6 -6.00 -19.46 11.77
N VAL A 7 -5.93 -18.97 10.53
CA VAL A 7 -5.17 -17.77 10.17
C VAL A 7 -6.15 -16.71 9.71
N PHE A 8 -6.11 -15.55 10.36
CA PHE A 8 -6.88 -14.37 9.96
C PHE A 8 -5.94 -13.36 9.33
N ASP A 9 -6.39 -12.77 8.22
CA ASP A 9 -5.83 -11.52 7.73
C ASP A 9 -6.11 -10.40 8.74
N PHE A 10 -5.28 -9.35 8.76
CA PHE A 10 -5.41 -8.28 9.74
C PHE A 10 -6.27 -7.14 9.18
N ASP A 11 -5.84 -6.57 8.05
CA ASP A 11 -6.52 -5.46 7.41
C ASP A 11 -7.89 -5.87 6.89
N ARG A 12 -8.91 -5.05 7.18
CA ARG A 12 -10.29 -5.26 6.71
C ARG A 12 -10.94 -6.59 7.12
N THR A 13 -10.27 -7.37 7.96
CA THR A 13 -10.78 -8.62 8.56
C THR A 13 -10.89 -8.48 10.07
N LEU A 14 -9.81 -8.09 10.75
CA LEU A 14 -9.79 -7.84 12.20
C LEU A 14 -10.00 -6.36 12.54
N ILE A 15 -9.59 -5.45 11.65
CA ILE A 15 -9.79 -4.00 11.80
C ILE A 15 -10.51 -3.43 10.57
N ASP A 16 -11.31 -2.38 10.76
CA ASP A 16 -11.88 -1.61 9.64
C ASP A 16 -10.89 -0.51 9.20
N GLY A 17 -9.80 -0.92 8.57
CA GLY A 17 -8.73 -0.02 8.18
C GLY A 17 -7.52 -0.70 7.57
N ASP A 18 -6.49 0.11 7.37
CA ASP A 18 -5.16 -0.30 6.91
C ASP A 18 -4.17 -0.09 8.07
N SER A 19 -3.43 -1.13 8.41
CA SER A 19 -2.51 -1.17 9.55
C SER A 19 -1.11 -0.65 9.25
N ASP A 20 -0.77 -0.38 7.99
CA ASP A 20 0.57 0.04 7.57
C ASP A 20 1.14 1.17 8.43
N ASN A 21 0.35 2.23 8.64
CA ASN A 21 0.79 3.39 9.44
C ASN A 21 1.03 3.01 10.91
N TRP A 22 0.11 2.25 11.50
CA TRP A 22 0.21 1.83 12.89
C TRP A 22 1.43 0.92 13.09
N ALA A 23 1.64 -0.05 12.20
CA ALA A 23 2.77 -0.97 12.25
C ALA A 23 4.10 -0.21 12.16
N VAL A 24 4.22 0.76 11.25
CA VAL A 24 5.44 1.57 11.10
C VAL A 24 5.71 2.44 12.32
N THR A 25 4.67 3.08 12.88
CA THR A 25 4.82 4.00 14.02
C THR A 25 5.09 3.25 15.32
N GLU A 26 4.28 2.25 15.67
CA GLU A 26 4.40 1.55 16.96
C GLU A 26 5.64 0.67 17.05
N MET A 27 6.16 0.19 15.91
CA MET A 27 7.42 -0.56 15.89
C MET A 27 8.66 0.34 15.81
N GLY A 28 8.50 1.68 15.80
CA GLY A 28 9.62 2.62 15.71
C GLY A 28 10.38 2.56 14.38
N LEU A 29 9.73 2.10 13.30
CA LEU A 29 10.34 1.85 11.99
C LEU A 29 10.25 3.04 11.04
N THR A 30 9.74 4.19 11.50
CA THR A 30 9.45 5.35 10.67
C THR A 30 10.63 5.78 9.80
N GLU A 31 11.83 5.90 10.36
CA GLU A 31 13.01 6.34 9.61
C GLU A 31 13.40 5.36 8.49
N ILE A 32 13.48 4.06 8.81
CA ILE A 32 13.82 3.01 7.84
C ILE A 32 12.74 2.92 6.76
N PHE A 33 11.46 3.02 7.14
CA PHE A 33 10.35 3.04 6.20
C PHE A 33 10.46 4.19 5.21
N HIS A 34 10.80 5.41 5.67
CA HIS A 34 11.02 6.54 4.78
C HIS A 34 12.18 6.29 3.82
N GLN A 35 13.30 5.79 4.30
CA GLN A 35 14.45 5.45 3.45
C GLN A 35 14.08 4.40 2.39
N LEU A 36 13.45 3.30 2.80
CA LEU A 36 13.05 2.20 1.92
C LEU A 36 12.01 2.63 0.90
N ARG A 37 11.01 3.43 1.31
CA ARG A 37 9.99 3.97 0.39
C ARG A 37 10.62 4.74 -0.76
N PHE A 38 11.75 5.41 -0.53
CA PHE A 38 12.50 6.11 -1.56
C PHE A 38 13.49 5.23 -2.32
N THR A 39 13.78 4.00 -1.92
CA THR A 39 14.70 3.12 -2.66
C THR A 39 14.00 1.98 -3.38
N LEU A 40 12.77 1.64 -2.99
CA LEU A 40 12.01 0.58 -3.64
C LEU A 40 11.64 0.98 -5.09
N PRO A 41 12.02 0.16 -6.10
CA PRO A 41 11.81 0.51 -7.49
C PRO A 41 10.34 0.41 -7.87
N TRP A 42 9.88 1.39 -8.65
CA TRP A 42 8.60 1.32 -9.34
C TRP A 42 8.66 0.20 -10.40
N ASN A 43 7.66 -0.69 -10.41
CA ASN A 43 7.64 -1.85 -11.30
C ASN A 43 6.50 -1.79 -12.32
N ARG A 44 6.61 -2.62 -13.37
CA ARG A 44 5.63 -2.69 -14.47
C ARG A 44 4.22 -3.09 -14.06
N LEU A 45 4.05 -3.75 -12.90
CA LEU A 45 2.74 -4.05 -12.36
C LEU A 45 2.07 -2.76 -11.83
N MET A 46 2.82 -1.94 -11.09
CA MET A 46 2.37 -0.63 -10.63
C MET A 46 1.99 0.29 -11.81
N ASP A 47 2.77 0.26 -12.90
CA ASP A 47 2.44 0.99 -14.14
C ASP A 47 1.06 0.61 -14.68
N ARG A 48 0.80 -0.69 -14.85
CA ARG A 48 -0.48 -1.17 -15.39
C ARG A 48 -1.64 -0.86 -14.45
N MET A 49 -1.47 -1.09 -13.15
CA MET A 49 -2.51 -0.75 -12.17
C MET A 49 -2.86 0.75 -12.22
N MET A 50 -1.87 1.63 -12.36
CA MET A 50 -2.10 3.08 -12.41
C MET A 50 -2.77 3.55 -13.71
N MET A 51 -2.71 2.76 -14.78
CA MET A 51 -3.39 3.04 -16.05
C MET A 51 -4.81 2.45 -16.09
N GLU A 52 -4.98 1.22 -15.61
CA GLU A 52 -6.21 0.44 -15.78
C GLU A 52 -7.23 0.66 -14.64
N LEU A 53 -6.79 0.92 -13.41
CA LEU A 53 -7.74 1.15 -12.30
C LEU A 53 -8.57 2.44 -12.48
N PRO A 54 -8.00 3.57 -12.93
CA PRO A 54 -8.80 4.77 -13.18
C PRO A 54 -9.74 4.66 -14.38
N SER A 55 -9.47 3.77 -15.35
CA SER A 55 -10.40 3.54 -16.46
C SER A 55 -11.58 2.66 -16.06
N LEU A 56 -11.43 1.85 -15.01
CA LEU A 56 -12.46 0.95 -14.49
C LEU A 56 -13.29 1.57 -13.35
N ALA A 57 -12.66 2.35 -12.47
CA ALA A 57 -13.33 3.11 -11.43
C ALA A 57 -13.70 4.49 -11.98
N ARG A 58 -15.00 4.82 -12.09
CA ARG A 58 -15.46 6.18 -12.41
C ARG A 58 -14.78 7.13 -11.43
N CYS A 59 -13.85 7.95 -11.93
CA CYS A 59 -12.76 8.54 -11.15
C CYS A 59 -13.19 9.17 -9.81
N ASP A 60 -12.76 8.56 -8.70
CA ASP A 60 -12.39 9.36 -7.54
C ASP A 60 -11.04 10.02 -7.84
N LEU A 61 -11.04 11.34 -7.94
CA LEU A 61 -9.91 12.23 -8.25
C LEU A 61 -8.65 11.98 -7.39
N LYS A 62 -8.78 11.21 -6.29
CA LYS A 62 -7.70 10.81 -5.37
C LYS A 62 -6.66 9.89 -6.01
N ILE A 63 -7.04 8.90 -6.83
CA ILE A 63 -6.05 8.00 -7.46
C ILE A 63 -5.17 8.80 -8.44
N MET A 64 -5.76 9.68 -9.23
CA MET A 64 -5.00 10.54 -10.15
C MET A 64 -4.12 11.56 -9.40
N ARG A 65 -4.48 11.96 -8.16
CA ARG A 65 -3.61 12.76 -7.27
C ARG A 65 -2.44 11.98 -6.66
N CYS A 66 -2.50 10.65 -6.64
CA CYS A 66 -1.33 9.83 -6.28
C CYS A 66 -0.26 9.84 -7.37
N LYS A 67 -0.62 10.08 -8.66
CA LYS A 67 0.37 10.27 -9.74
C LYS A 67 1.40 11.38 -9.40
N PRO A 68 1.03 12.63 -9.09
CA PRO A 68 2.01 13.68 -8.82
C PRO A 68 2.75 13.54 -7.48
N VAL A 69 2.30 12.70 -6.54
CA VAL A 69 3.07 12.38 -5.31
C VAL A 69 4.14 11.33 -5.59
N PHE A 70 3.88 10.35 -6.47
CA PHE A 70 4.81 9.27 -6.79
C PHE A 70 5.65 9.52 -8.06
N LEU A 71 5.20 10.37 -9.00
CA LEU A 71 5.91 10.73 -10.24
C LEU A 71 6.81 11.96 -10.13
N ARG A 72 6.97 12.60 -8.95
CA ARG A 72 8.00 13.64 -8.70
C ARG A 72 9.43 13.05 -8.68
N ARG A 73 9.68 12.10 -9.57
CA ARG A 73 10.96 11.40 -9.73
C ARG A 73 11.34 11.18 -11.19
N TYR A 74 10.57 11.76 -12.11
CA TYR A 74 10.96 11.94 -13.51
C TYR A 74 10.66 13.38 -13.92
#